data_AF-A0A3B9M6N7-F1
#
_entry.id   AF-A0A3B9M6N7-F1
#
_cell.length_a   1.000
_cell.length_b   1.000
_cell.length_c   1.000
_cell.angle_alpha   90.00
_cell.angle_beta   90.00
_cell.angle_gamma   90.00
#
_symmetry.space_group_name_H-M   'P 1'
#
loop_
_entity.id
_entity.type
_entity.pdbx_description
1 polymer ?
#
loop_
_entity_poly.entity_id
_entity_poly.type
_entity_poly.pdbx_seq_one_letter_code
_entity_poly.pdbx_strand_id
1 'polypeptide(L)'
;MSLSDLVLSIADNKQMLGLRYAEWATRAPSLEADIAAAAMGLDDLGHSRVLYGCLEPLGEDPRGPDRESDPASLRALPYFDEPWTEWAQFVAANAVLDTAFTLMIESCVNGSVEVLQHRLRKMLMEERYHFLHGRSWLKSG
;
A
#
# COMPACT_ATOMS: atom_id res chain seq x y z
N MET A 1 -10.14 -13.96 -11.37
CA MET A 1 -9.69 -12.65 -10.87
C MET A 1 -9.59 -11.72 -12.06
N SER A 2 -10.48 -10.74 -12.16
CA SER A 2 -10.45 -9.70 -13.18
C SER A 2 -9.34 -8.67 -12.91
N LEU A 3 -9.12 -7.73 -13.84
CA LEU A 3 -8.20 -6.62 -13.59
C LEU A 3 -8.71 -5.70 -12.47
N SER A 4 -10.02 -5.43 -12.43
CA SER A 4 -10.63 -4.66 -11.34
C SER A 4 -10.47 -5.36 -9.99
N ASP A 5 -10.56 -6.70 -9.96
CA ASP A 5 -10.31 -7.48 -8.74
C ASP A 5 -8.89 -7.29 -8.22
N LEU A 6 -7.89 -7.28 -9.11
CA LEU A 6 -6.49 -7.05 -8.78
C LEU A 6 -6.28 -5.63 -8.27
N VAL A 7 -6.77 -4.62 -8.99
CA VAL A 7 -6.63 -3.21 -8.61
C VAL A 7 -7.30 -2.94 -7.27
N LEU A 8 -8.48 -3.54 -7.02
CA LEU A 8 -9.13 -3.48 -5.72
C LEU A 8 -8.25 -4.11 -4.63
N SER A 9 -7.70 -5.30 -4.87
CA SER A 9 -6.81 -5.92 -3.87
C SER A 9 -5.57 -5.07 -3.57
N ILE A 10 -4.94 -4.45 -4.57
CA ILE A 10 -3.82 -3.53 -4.33
C ILE A 10 -4.28 -2.30 -3.52
N ALA A 11 -5.46 -1.74 -3.83
CA ALA A 11 -6.02 -0.60 -3.11
C ALA A 11 -6.24 -0.90 -1.61
N ASP A 12 -6.78 -2.08 -1.32
CA ASP A 12 -7.09 -2.53 0.04
C ASP A 12 -5.81 -2.79 0.83
N ASN A 13 -4.83 -3.43 0.19
CA ASN A 13 -3.53 -3.67 0.80
C ASN A 13 -2.76 -2.38 1.06
N LYS A 14 -2.77 -1.41 0.13
CA LYS A 14 -2.18 -0.09 0.37
C LYS A 14 -2.90 0.66 1.48
N GLN A 15 -4.21 0.57 1.57
CA GLN A 15 -4.96 1.17 2.69
C GLN A 15 -4.51 0.60 4.03
N MET A 16 -4.48 -0.74 4.14
CA MET A 16 -4.11 -1.42 5.38
C MET A 16 -2.64 -1.19 5.73
N LEU A 17 -1.75 -1.18 4.75
CA LEU A 17 -0.34 -0.86 4.94
C LEU A 17 -0.16 0.57 5.46
N GLY A 18 -0.84 1.54 4.85
CA GLY A 18 -0.80 2.93 5.31
C GLY A 18 -1.31 3.13 6.73
N LEU A 19 -2.38 2.41 7.12
CA LEU A 19 -2.88 2.40 8.50
C LEU A 19 -1.86 1.79 9.46
N ARG A 20 -1.24 0.66 9.11
CA ARG A 20 -0.20 0.03 9.93
C ARG A 20 1.04 0.91 10.05
N TYR A 21 1.43 1.63 9.01
CA TYR A 21 2.52 2.61 9.11
C TYR A 21 2.18 3.77 10.03
N ALA A 22 0.94 4.27 9.98
CA ALA A 22 0.50 5.38 10.83
C ALA A 22 0.55 5.04 12.33
N GLU A 23 0.39 3.77 12.72
CA GLU A 23 0.57 3.34 14.12
C GLU A 23 1.98 3.60 14.63
N TRP A 24 2.98 3.65 13.74
CA TRP A 24 4.39 3.85 14.06
C TRP A 24 4.84 5.31 14.02
N ALA A 25 3.94 6.26 13.77
CA ALA A 25 4.26 7.68 13.69
C ALA A 25 4.73 8.33 15.01
N THR A 26 4.68 7.62 16.14
CA THR A 26 5.03 8.14 17.48
C THR A 26 5.72 7.10 18.38
N ARG A 27 6.16 5.96 17.82
CA ARG A 27 6.69 4.82 18.59
C ARG A 27 7.86 4.11 17.90
N ALA A 28 8.35 4.66 16.79
CA ALA A 28 9.52 4.13 16.10
C ALA A 28 10.79 4.37 16.95
N PRO A 29 11.93 3.72 16.62
CA PRO A 29 13.16 3.81 17.41
C PRO A 29 13.81 5.20 17.44
N SER A 30 13.42 6.11 16.56
CA SER A 30 13.89 7.50 16.54
C SER A 30 12.83 8.43 15.95
N LEU A 31 13.01 9.74 16.16
CA LEU A 31 12.11 10.76 15.62
C LEU A 31 12.13 10.78 14.08
N GLU A 32 13.29 10.55 13.46
CA GLU A 32 13.40 10.43 12.01
C GLU A 32 12.62 9.22 11.49
N ALA A 33 12.64 8.12 12.23
CA ALA A 33 11.86 6.93 11.89
C ALA A 33 10.34 7.16 12.06
N ASP A 34 9.92 7.89 13.10
CA ASP A 34 8.53 8.32 13.28
C ASP A 34 8.04 9.16 12.08
N ILE A 35 8.85 10.15 11.67
CA ILE A 35 8.55 11.03 10.53
C ILE A 35 8.47 10.21 9.23
N ALA A 36 9.40 9.28 9.02
CA ALA A 36 9.39 8.41 7.85
C ALA A 36 8.14 7.52 7.82
N ALA A 37 7.77 6.89 8.94
CA ALA A 37 6.57 6.06 9.04
C ALA A 37 5.30 6.86 8.77
N ALA A 38 5.18 8.08 9.32
CA ALA A 38 4.05 8.96 9.07
C ALA A 38 3.95 9.39 7.60
N ALA A 39 5.08 9.73 6.97
CA ALA A 39 5.12 10.14 5.57
C ALA A 39 4.72 8.99 4.63
N MET A 40 5.32 7.80 4.80
CA MET A 40 4.97 6.63 3.99
C MET A 40 3.51 6.20 4.21
N GLY A 41 3.01 6.28 5.45
CA GLY A 41 1.62 5.98 5.75
C GLY A 41 0.63 6.91 5.04
N LEU A 42 0.96 8.21 4.95
CA LEU A 42 0.15 9.18 4.21
C LEU A 42 0.18 8.91 2.70
N ASP A 43 1.35 8.59 2.15
CA ASP A 43 1.51 8.24 0.73
C ASP A 43 0.65 7.00 0.39
N ASP A 44 0.72 5.93 1.19
CA ASP A 44 -0.04 4.70 0.98
C ASP A 44 -1.56 4.88 1.06
N LEU A 45 -2.04 5.73 1.97
CA LEU A 45 -3.46 6.10 2.02
C LEU A 45 -3.88 6.90 0.78
N GLY A 46 -2.99 7.77 0.28
CA GLY A 46 -3.17 8.47 -0.99
C GLY A 46 -3.21 7.52 -2.19
N HIS A 47 -2.30 6.54 -2.23
CA HIS A 47 -2.22 5.50 -3.26
C HIS A 47 -3.49 4.67 -3.32
N SER A 48 -3.98 4.23 -2.16
CA SER A 48 -5.24 3.50 -2.04
C SER A 48 -6.41 4.29 -2.66
N ARG A 49 -6.52 5.59 -2.35
CA ARG A 49 -7.55 6.47 -2.93
C ARG A 49 -7.44 6.58 -4.46
N VAL A 50 -6.23 6.67 -5.00
CA VAL A 50 -6.01 6.72 -6.45
C VAL A 50 -6.42 5.41 -7.11
N LEU A 51 -6.05 4.27 -6.52
CA LEU A 51 -6.40 2.93 -7.01
C LEU A 51 -7.92 2.70 -6.99
N TYR A 52 -8.62 3.06 -5.90
CA TYR A 52 -10.08 3.01 -5.86
C TYR A 52 -10.71 3.88 -6.96
N GLY A 53 -10.15 5.06 -7.22
CA GLY A 53 -10.59 5.95 -8.30
C GLY A 53 -10.33 5.40 -9.71
N CYS A 54 -9.61 4.28 -9.86
CA CYS A 54 -9.43 3.61 -11.14
C CYS A 54 -10.51 2.55 -11.43
N LEU A 55 -11.27 2.09 -10.43
CA LEU A 55 -12.22 0.98 -10.60
C LEU A 55 -13.36 1.30 -11.57
N GLU A 56 -14.01 2.46 -11.43
CA GLU A 56 -15.08 2.89 -12.34
C GLU A 56 -14.59 2.95 -13.81
N PRO A 57 -13.45 3.60 -14.14
CA PRO A 57 -12.90 3.58 -15.49
C PRO A 57 -12.53 2.21 -16.06
N LEU A 58 -12.36 1.17 -15.22
CA LEU A 58 -12.12 -0.20 -15.67
C LEU A 58 -13.41 -0.92 -16.11
N GLY A 59 -14.58 -0.28 -15.96
CA GLY A 59 -15.88 -0.78 -16.39
C GLY A 59 -16.56 -1.73 -15.39
N GLU A 60 -15.90 -2.03 -14.28
CA GLU A 60 -16.43 -2.85 -13.20
C GLU A 60 -15.84 -2.37 -11.87
N ASP A 61 -16.72 -2.05 -10.93
CA ASP A 61 -16.36 -1.83 -9.52
C ASP A 61 -16.77 -3.06 -8.70
N PRO A 62 -15.81 -3.92 -8.32
CA PRO A 62 -16.11 -5.16 -7.61
C PRO A 62 -16.42 -4.94 -6.11
N ARG A 63 -16.51 -3.68 -5.65
CA ARG A 63 -16.89 -3.36 -4.26
C ARG A 63 -18.39 -3.58 -4.04
N GLY A 64 -18.71 -4.36 -3.02
CA GLY A 64 -20.10 -4.56 -2.57
C GLY A 64 -20.62 -3.43 -1.67
N PRO A 65 -21.94 -3.34 -1.48
CA PRO A 65 -22.57 -2.30 -0.65
C PRO A 65 -22.22 -2.40 0.84
N ASP A 66 -21.92 -3.61 1.34
CA ASP A 66 -21.63 -3.87 2.75
C ASP A 66 -20.16 -3.59 3.14
N ARG A 67 -19.38 -3.00 2.23
CA ARG A 67 -17.93 -2.87 2.38
C ARG A 67 -17.50 -2.00 3.56
N GLU A 68 -18.30 -0.99 3.91
CA GLU A 68 -18.00 -0.11 5.05
C GLU A 68 -18.33 -0.76 6.40
N SER A 69 -19.22 -1.77 6.42
CA SER A 69 -19.71 -2.42 7.64
C SER A 69 -19.13 -3.82 7.87
N ASP A 70 -18.54 -4.45 6.84
CA ASP A 70 -17.92 -5.77 6.93
C ASP A 70 -16.42 -5.72 6.55
N PRO A 71 -15.51 -5.75 7.55
CA PRO A 71 -14.07 -5.84 7.29
C PRO A 71 -13.66 -7.06 6.45
N ALA A 72 -14.40 -8.17 6.51
CA ALA A 72 -14.11 -9.38 5.72
C ALA A 72 -14.33 -9.18 4.21
N SER A 73 -14.96 -8.07 3.82
CA SER A 73 -15.11 -7.68 2.42
C SER A 73 -13.84 -7.05 1.81
N LEU A 74 -12.84 -6.70 2.64
CA LEU A 74 -11.55 -6.20 2.17
C LEU A 74 -10.74 -7.33 1.56
N ARG A 75 -10.08 -7.03 0.44
CA ARG A 75 -9.18 -7.94 -0.28
C ARG A 75 -7.72 -7.70 0.10
N ALA A 76 -7.50 -7.46 1.38
CA ALA A 76 -6.19 -7.27 1.98
C ALA A 76 -5.62 -8.60 2.50
N LEU A 77 -4.32 -8.65 2.73
CA LEU A 77 -3.66 -9.80 3.35
C LEU A 77 -4.11 -9.93 4.82
N PRO A 78 -4.45 -11.15 5.29
CA PRO A 78 -4.77 -11.40 6.71
C PRO A 78 -3.65 -11.02 7.68
N TYR A 79 -2.41 -10.91 7.19
CA TYR A 79 -1.27 -10.43 7.98
C TYR A 79 -1.50 -9.02 8.56
N PHE A 80 -2.36 -8.22 7.94
CA PHE A 80 -2.72 -6.90 8.43
C PHE A 80 -3.72 -6.93 9.58
N ASP A 81 -4.34 -8.06 9.92
CA ASP A 81 -5.26 -8.16 11.07
C ASP A 81 -4.48 -8.26 12.39
N GLU A 82 -3.26 -8.77 12.33
CA GLU A 82 -2.37 -8.92 13.48
C GLU A 82 -1.61 -7.62 13.79
N PRO A 83 -1.48 -7.22 15.07
CA PRO A 83 -0.71 -6.03 15.44
C PRO A 83 0.78 -6.22 15.19
N TRP A 84 1.45 -5.17 14.73
CA TRP A 84 2.91 -5.11 14.66
C TRP A 84 3.45 -4.48 15.93
N THR A 85 3.93 -5.31 16.84
CA THR A 85 4.41 -4.89 18.17
C THR A 85 5.90 -4.55 18.18
N GLU A 86 6.66 -4.99 17.17
CA GLU A 86 8.09 -4.76 17.06
C GLU A 86 8.45 -4.00 15.77
N TRP A 87 9.43 -3.11 15.85
CA TRP A 87 9.89 -2.32 14.69
C TRP A 87 10.39 -3.21 13.55
N ALA A 88 10.95 -4.38 13.87
CA ALA A 88 11.39 -5.35 12.86
C ALA A 88 10.23 -5.83 11.97
N GLN A 89 9.00 -5.91 12.49
CA GLN A 89 7.82 -6.28 11.70
C GLN A 89 7.44 -5.18 10.72
N PHE A 90 7.52 -3.91 11.15
CA PHE A 90 7.36 -2.75 10.25
C PHE A 90 8.40 -2.79 9.13
N VAL A 91 9.69 -2.97 9.47
CA VAL A 91 10.78 -3.01 8.48
C VAL A 91 10.60 -4.18 7.51
N ALA A 92 10.21 -5.35 8.01
CA ALA A 92 9.95 -6.52 7.18
C ALA A 92 8.76 -6.28 6.22
N ALA A 93 7.67 -5.69 6.70
CA ALA A 93 6.52 -5.35 5.86
C ALA A 93 6.89 -4.31 4.80
N ASN A 94 7.64 -3.27 5.17
CA ASN A 94 8.12 -2.26 4.23
C ASN A 94 9.07 -2.83 3.17
N ALA A 95 9.97 -3.73 3.56
CA ALA A 95 10.87 -4.35 2.60
C ALA A 95 10.19 -5.37 1.68
N VAL A 96 9.24 -6.15 2.19
CA VAL A 96 8.65 -7.29 1.48
C VAL A 96 7.30 -6.94 0.86
N LEU A 97 6.33 -6.54 1.68
CA LEU A 97 4.95 -6.32 1.22
C LEU A 97 4.87 -5.08 0.34
N ASP A 98 5.44 -3.97 0.80
CA ASP A 98 5.41 -2.71 0.07
C ASP A 98 6.07 -2.87 -1.31
N THR A 99 7.28 -3.45 -1.34
CA THR A 99 7.98 -3.76 -2.61
C THR A 99 7.16 -4.66 -3.53
N ALA A 100 6.47 -5.68 -3.00
CA ALA A 100 5.60 -6.54 -3.81
C ALA A 100 4.42 -5.76 -4.40
N PHE A 101 3.80 -4.86 -3.63
CA PHE A 101 2.74 -3.98 -4.12
C PHE A 101 3.28 -2.99 -5.17
N THR A 102 4.46 -2.40 -4.95
CA THR A 102 5.13 -1.54 -5.93
C THR A 102 5.32 -2.25 -7.27
N LEU A 103 5.79 -3.51 -7.26
CA LEU A 103 6.01 -4.29 -8.49
C LEU A 103 4.70 -4.59 -9.23
N MET A 104 3.60 -4.81 -8.51
CA MET A 104 2.29 -4.97 -9.14
C MET A 104 1.79 -3.66 -9.73
N ILE A 105 1.97 -2.54 -9.04
CA ILE A 105 1.64 -1.19 -9.54
C ILE A 105 2.48 -0.87 -10.79
N GLU A 106 3.77 -1.18 -10.77
CA GLU A 106 4.67 -1.02 -11.91
C GLU A 106 4.21 -1.84 -13.11
N SER A 107 3.77 -3.08 -12.87
CA SER A 107 3.19 -3.94 -13.91
C SER A 107 1.91 -3.33 -14.51
N CYS A 108 1.06 -2.70 -13.69
CA CYS A 108 -0.11 -1.96 -14.19
C CYS A 108 0.29 -0.74 -15.02
N VAL A 109 1.33 0.00 -14.61
CA VAL A 109 1.84 1.18 -15.33
C VAL A 109 2.47 0.80 -16.68
N ASN A 110 3.14 -0.34 -16.75
CA ASN A 110 3.79 -0.85 -17.96
C ASN A 110 2.85 -1.71 -18.83
N GLY A 111 1.65 -2.02 -18.35
CA GLY A 111 0.61 -2.76 -19.08
C GLY A 111 -0.04 -1.93 -20.19
N SER A 112 -1.18 -2.39 -20.71
CA SER A 112 -1.88 -1.76 -21.85
C SER A 112 -3.10 -0.92 -21.49
N VAL A 113 -3.39 -0.73 -20.20
CA VAL A 113 -4.63 -0.07 -19.74
C VAL A 113 -4.36 1.39 -19.38
N GLU A 114 -4.76 2.28 -20.27
CA GLU A 114 -4.39 3.71 -20.26
C GLU A 114 -4.67 4.42 -18.93
N VAL A 115 -5.84 4.16 -18.30
CA VAL A 115 -6.19 4.80 -17.03
C VAL A 115 -5.19 4.43 -15.92
N LEU A 116 -4.71 3.19 -15.87
CA LEU A 116 -3.72 2.74 -14.90
C LEU A 116 -2.34 3.31 -15.22
N GLN A 117 -1.95 3.32 -16.51
CA GLN A 117 -0.69 3.94 -16.94
C GLN A 117 -0.62 5.41 -16.54
N HIS A 118 -1.70 6.17 -16.68
CA HIS A 118 -1.71 7.59 -16.37
C HIS A 118 -1.76 7.86 -14.86
N ARG A 119 -2.70 7.22 -14.15
CA ARG A 119 -2.99 7.56 -12.75
C ARG A 119 -1.94 7.02 -11.77
N LEU A 120 -1.31 5.89 -12.06
CA LEU A 120 -0.41 5.21 -11.12
C LEU A 120 1.07 5.64 -11.24
N ARG A 121 1.45 6.37 -12.30
CA ARG A 121 2.86 6.81 -12.50
C ARG A 121 3.42 7.63 -11.35
N LYS A 122 2.62 8.53 -10.77
CA LYS A 122 3.07 9.37 -9.65
C LYS A 122 3.40 8.51 -8.43
N MET A 123 2.62 7.47 -8.19
CA MET A 123 2.79 6.57 -7.04
C MET A 123 4.18 5.93 -7.07
N LEU A 124 4.67 5.47 -8.23
CA LEU A 124 6.00 4.87 -8.35
C LEU A 124 7.15 5.81 -7.97
N MET A 125 6.96 7.13 -8.08
CA MET A 125 7.96 8.10 -7.65
C MET A 125 8.05 8.18 -6.12
N GLU A 126 6.93 8.02 -5.42
CA GLU A 126 6.81 8.02 -3.96
C GLU A 126 7.31 6.68 -3.39
N GLU A 127 6.91 5.56 -4.00
CA GLU A 127 7.35 4.19 -3.64
C GLU A 127 8.87 4.00 -3.65
N ARG A 128 9.59 4.76 -4.49
CA ARG A 128 11.05 4.73 -4.50
C ARG A 128 11.64 5.11 -3.13
N TYR A 129 11.01 6.03 -2.40
CA TYR A 129 11.45 6.37 -1.05
C TYR A 129 11.18 5.24 -0.07
N HIS A 130 10.03 4.56 -0.18
CA HIS A 130 9.68 3.41 0.66
C HIS A 130 10.70 2.28 0.49
N PHE A 131 11.05 1.96 -0.76
CA PHE A 131 12.06 0.95 -1.07
C PHE A 131 13.43 1.28 -0.47
N LEU A 132 13.88 2.53 -0.60
CA LEU A 132 15.16 2.97 -0.04
C LEU A 132 15.16 2.91 1.49
N HIS A 133 14.04 3.29 2.13
CA HIS A 133 13.86 3.20 3.57
C HIS A 133 14.01 1.74 4.05
N GLY A 134 13.21 0.82 3.52
CA GLY A 134 13.24 -0.59 3.93
C GLY A 134 14.60 -1.25 3.68
N ARG A 135 15.23 -0.96 2.53
CA ARG A 135 16.57 -1.44 2.20
C ARG A 135 17.65 -0.90 3.14
N SER A 136 17.53 0.34 3.59
CA SER A 136 18.48 0.95 4.54
C SER A 136 18.43 0.23 5.89
N TRP A 137 17.23 -0.03 6.40
CA TRP A 137 17.06 -0.75 7.66
C TRP A 137 17.52 -2.19 7.60
N LEU A 138 17.24 -2.93 6.52
CA LEU A 138 17.71 -4.32 6.35
C LEU A 138 19.24 -4.46 6.29
N LYS A 139 19.96 -3.41 5.88
CA LYS A 139 21.43 -3.42 5.85
C LYS A 139 22.06 -3.01 7.19
N SER A 140 21.28 -2.38 8.05
CA SER A 140 21.77 -1.77 9.30
C SER A 140 21.55 -2.66 10.52
N GLY A 141 20.79 -3.76 10.38
CA GLY A 141 20.66 -4.83 11.37
C GLY A 141 21.65 -5.96 11.10
#